data_AF-A0A7C3C2Q4-F1
#
_entry.id   AF-A0A7C3C2Q4-F1
#
_cell.length_a   1.000
_cell.length_b   1.000
_cell.length_c   1.000
_cell.angle_alpha   90.00
_cell.angle_beta   90.00
_cell.angle_gamma   90.00
#
_symmetry.space_group_name_H-M   'P 1'
#
loop_
_entity.id
_entity.type
_entity.pdbx_description
1 polymer ?
#
loop_
_entity_poly.entity_id
_entity_poly.type
_entity_poly.pdbx_seq_one_letter_code
_entity_poly.pdbx_strand_id
1 'polypeptide(L)'
;MRSLPGFSLIELLVVLVVLAILFSIVVPGMLGVRRRAYDTAAQTHLREAVAHQFAYAVDHGDYADDLAELRSEGLREVPGVELELRSGGGSFCMLARHRYGRYWYAATPSALVNTGVRAQDPAPADCP
;
A
#
# COMPACT_ATOMS: atom_id res chain seq x y z
N MET A 1 -26.99 6.23 54.43
CA MET A 1 -26.16 6.62 53.26
C MET A 1 -25.11 5.53 53.10
N ARG A 2 -25.15 4.73 52.03
CA ARG A 2 -24.20 3.63 51.82
C ARG A 2 -22.85 4.25 51.42
N SER A 3 -21.85 4.12 52.27
CA SER A 3 -20.45 4.42 51.93
C SER A 3 -20.01 3.43 50.85
N LEU A 4 -19.79 3.92 49.64
CA LEU A 4 -19.09 3.16 48.60
C LEU A 4 -17.66 2.92 49.13
N PRO A 5 -17.17 1.67 49.16
CA PRO A 5 -15.78 1.40 49.52
C PRO A 5 -14.87 2.17 48.57
N GLY A 6 -13.99 3.00 49.12
CA GLY A 6 -13.07 3.84 48.36
C GLY A 6 -11.95 3.01 47.75
N PHE A 7 -11.70 3.21 46.45
CA PHE A 7 -10.59 2.63 45.69
C PHE A 7 -9.25 3.11 46.27
N SER A 8 -8.29 2.22 46.49
CA SER A 8 -6.99 2.63 47.04
C SER A 8 -6.09 3.23 45.95
N LEU A 9 -5.26 4.22 46.32
CA LEU A 9 -4.24 4.77 45.43
C LEU A 9 -3.23 3.69 44.97
N ILE A 10 -2.97 2.72 45.85
CA ILE A 10 -2.08 1.59 45.57
C ILE A 10 -2.69 0.66 44.51
N GLU A 11 -4.01 0.41 44.55
CA GLU A 11 -4.70 -0.35 43.50
C GLU A 11 -4.57 0.32 42.14
N LEU A 12 -4.78 1.64 42.06
CA LEU A 12 -4.65 2.36 40.80
C LEU A 12 -3.20 2.29 40.26
N LEU A 13 -2.21 2.36 41.15
CA LEU A 13 -0.80 2.30 40.80
C LEU A 13 -0.41 0.93 40.24
N VAL A 14 -0.80 -0.16 40.92
CA VAL A 14 -0.52 -1.53 40.44
C VAL A 14 -1.22 -1.78 39.10
N VAL A 15 -2.46 -1.33 38.93
CA VAL A 15 -3.19 -1.46 37.67
C VAL A 15 -2.47 -0.73 36.53
N LEU A 16 -1.99 0.49 36.76
CA LEU A 16 -1.25 1.24 35.74
C LEU A 16 0.08 0.58 35.37
N VAL A 17 0.79 -0.01 36.34
CA VAL A 17 2.03 -0.77 36.09
C VAL A 17 1.74 -1.99 35.21
N VAL A 18 0.70 -2.77 35.54
CA VAL A 18 0.32 -3.93 34.72
C VAL A 18 -0.11 -3.51 33.32
N LEU A 19 -0.92 -2.45 33.18
CA LEU A 19 -1.32 -1.91 31.88
C LEU A 19 -0.11 -1.46 31.06
N ALA A 20 0.88 -0.79 31.66
CA ALA A 20 2.10 -0.37 30.97
C ALA A 20 2.90 -1.57 30.42
N ILE A 21 3.00 -2.66 31.20
CA ILE A 21 3.67 -3.90 30.76
C ILE A 21 2.92 -4.53 29.58
N LEU A 22 1.58 -4.61 29.64
CA LEU A 22 0.76 -5.17 28.56
C LEU A 22 0.88 -4.33 27.27
N PHE A 23 0.77 -3.00 27.36
CA PHE A 23 0.91 -2.12 26.20
C PHE A 23 2.28 -2.22 25.54
N SER A 24 3.35 -2.39 26.33
CA SER A 24 4.72 -2.51 25.83
C SER A 24 4.92 -3.72 24.90
N ILE A 25 4.16 -4.81 25.09
CA ILE A 25 4.27 -6.03 24.28
C ILE A 25 3.41 -5.93 23.01
N VAL A 26 2.22 -5.34 23.11
CA VAL A 26 1.21 -5.38 22.03
C VAL A 26 1.51 -4.40 20.88
N VAL A 27 1.96 -3.19 21.17
CA VAL A 27 2.17 -2.14 20.16
C VAL A 27 3.22 -2.45 19.08
N PRO A 28 4.43 -2.99 19.40
CA PRO A 28 5.49 -3.11 18.39
C PRO A 28 5.15 -4.08 17.24
N GLY A 29 4.33 -5.10 17.48
CA GLY A 29 3.99 -6.10 16.45
C GLY A 29 3.12 -5.56 15.30
N MET A 30 2.30 -4.53 15.55
CA MET A 30 1.29 -4.10 14.59
C MET A 30 1.87 -3.28 13.42
N LEU A 31 3.00 -2.61 13.60
CA LEU A 31 3.62 -1.76 12.57
C LEU A 31 4.14 -2.57 11.37
N GLY A 32 4.74 -3.74 11.63
CA GLY A 32 5.26 -4.60 10.57
C GLY A 32 4.16 -5.18 9.69
N VAL A 33 3.03 -5.57 10.28
CA VAL A 33 1.86 -6.12 9.57
C VAL A 33 1.22 -5.06 8.68
N ARG A 34 1.04 -3.83 9.20
CA ARG A 34 0.50 -2.70 8.41
C ARG A 34 1.37 -2.42 7.19
N ARG A 35 2.70 -2.43 7.35
CA ARG A 35 3.61 -2.18 6.22
C ARG A 35 3.49 -3.24 5.13
N ARG A 36 3.35 -4.52 5.49
CA ARG A 36 3.09 -5.60 4.52
C ARG A 36 1.74 -5.43 3.83
N ALA A 37 0.69 -5.02 4.57
CA ALA A 37 -0.61 -4.75 3.98
C ALA A 37 -0.55 -3.61 2.95
N TYR A 38 0.22 -2.56 3.24
CA TYR A 38 0.47 -1.47 2.28
C TYR A 38 1.21 -1.94 1.02
N ASP A 39 2.23 -2.79 1.18
CA ASP A 39 2.94 -3.40 0.06
C ASP A 39 2.02 -4.29 -0.80
N THR A 40 1.13 -5.05 -0.16
CA THR A 40 0.11 -5.84 -0.86
C THR A 40 -0.90 -4.96 -1.58
N ALA A 41 -1.34 -3.85 -0.97
CA ALA A 41 -2.27 -2.92 -1.61
C ALA A 41 -1.67 -2.32 -2.90
N ALA A 42 -0.40 -1.90 -2.86
CA ALA A 42 0.29 -1.39 -4.05
C ALA A 42 0.41 -2.45 -5.15
N GLN A 43 0.81 -3.69 -4.81
CA GLN A 43 0.92 -4.77 -5.79
C GLN A 43 -0.44 -5.18 -6.37
N THR A 44 -1.48 -5.28 -5.55
CA THR A 44 -2.82 -5.66 -6.01
C THR A 44 -3.39 -4.60 -6.94
N HIS A 45 -3.25 -3.32 -6.57
CA HIS A 45 -3.71 -2.23 -7.42
C HIS A 45 -2.91 -2.13 -8.73
N LEU A 46 -1.60 -2.40 -8.69
CA LEU A 46 -0.79 -2.50 -9.90
C LEU A 46 -1.22 -3.66 -10.81
N ARG A 47 -1.59 -4.83 -10.24
CA ARG A 47 -2.15 -5.95 -11.02
C ARG A 47 -3.50 -5.62 -11.65
N GLU A 48 -4.34 -4.89 -10.92
CA GLU A 48 -5.60 -4.38 -11.45
C GLU A 48 -5.34 -3.45 -12.64
N ALA A 49 -4.42 -2.48 -12.50
CA ALA A 49 -4.02 -1.60 -13.60
C ALA A 49 -3.48 -2.36 -14.82
N VAL A 50 -2.70 -3.43 -14.61
CA VAL A 50 -2.25 -4.33 -15.70
C VAL A 50 -3.42 -5.00 -16.41
N ALA A 51 -4.43 -5.46 -15.68
CA ALA A 51 -5.63 -6.04 -16.29
C ALA A 51 -6.39 -5.00 -17.12
N HIS A 52 -6.48 -3.76 -16.65
CA HIS A 52 -7.08 -2.65 -17.41
C HIS A 52 -6.26 -2.30 -18.66
N GLN A 53 -4.93 -2.36 -18.59
CA GLN A 53 -4.07 -2.19 -19.76
C GLN A 53 -4.35 -3.24 -20.84
N PHE A 54 -4.49 -4.51 -20.46
CA PHE A 54 -4.85 -5.56 -21.41
C PHE A 54 -6.27 -5.41 -21.97
N ALA A 55 -7.23 -5.00 -21.13
CA ALA A 55 -8.58 -4.72 -21.59
C ALA A 55 -8.59 -3.58 -22.62
N TYR A 56 -7.93 -2.47 -22.30
CA TYR A 56 -7.80 -1.32 -23.19
C TYR A 56 -7.16 -1.71 -24.53
N ALA A 57 -6.11 -2.53 -24.50
CA ALA A 57 -5.44 -3.02 -25.72
C ALA A 57 -6.32 -3.93 -26.59
N VAL A 58 -7.26 -4.68 -25.99
CA VAL A 58 -8.24 -5.47 -26.76
C VAL A 58 -9.22 -4.54 -27.49
N ASP A 59 -9.64 -3.45 -26.85
CA ASP A 59 -10.66 -2.55 -27.40
C ASP A 59 -10.07 -1.53 -28.39
N HIS A 60 -8.86 -1.02 -28.14
CA HIS A 60 -8.23 0.06 -28.91
C HIS A 60 -7.10 -0.43 -29.83
N GLY A 61 -6.68 -1.69 -29.68
CA GLY A 61 -5.57 -2.28 -30.45
C GLY A 61 -4.18 -1.87 -29.97
N ASP A 62 -4.07 -1.05 -28.91
CA ASP A 62 -2.82 -0.66 -28.29
C ASP A 62 -2.99 -0.36 -26.78
N TYR A 63 -1.89 -0.36 -26.02
CA TYR A 63 -1.88 -0.03 -24.60
C TYR A 63 -2.11 1.47 -24.35
N ALA A 64 -2.75 1.80 -23.23
CA ALA A 64 -3.05 3.18 -22.86
C ALA A 64 -1.77 3.98 -22.58
N ASP A 65 -1.73 5.20 -23.10
CA ASP A 65 -0.60 6.13 -22.96
C ASP A 65 -0.70 7.01 -21.72
N ASP A 66 -1.87 7.04 -21.09
CA ASP A 66 -2.07 7.76 -19.85
C ASP A 66 -2.95 7.01 -18.85
N LEU A 67 -2.90 7.46 -17.59
CA LEU A 67 -3.74 6.91 -16.53
C LEU A 67 -5.19 7.40 -16.59
N ALA A 68 -5.52 8.42 -17.38
CA ALA A 68 -6.88 8.91 -17.52
C ALA A 68 -7.72 7.96 -18.39
N GLU A 69 -7.13 7.41 -19.46
CA GLU A 69 -7.69 6.37 -20.32
C GLU A 69 -8.05 5.12 -19.50
N LEU A 70 -7.12 4.64 -18.67
CA LEU A 70 -7.41 3.50 -17.79
C LEU A 70 -8.50 3.81 -16.76
N ARG A 71 -8.56 5.05 -16.25
CA ARG A 71 -9.62 5.49 -15.32
C ARG A 71 -10.97 5.57 -16.02
N SER A 72 -11.04 5.98 -17.29
CA SER A 72 -12.30 5.92 -18.05
C SER A 72 -12.77 4.50 -18.29
N GLU A 73 -11.85 3.54 -18.41
CA GLU A 73 -12.15 2.10 -18.44
C GLU A 73 -12.48 1.50 -17.06
N GLY A 74 -12.55 2.34 -16.02
CA GLY A 74 -13.01 1.96 -14.69
C GLY A 74 -11.92 1.58 -13.70
N LEU A 75 -10.63 1.79 -14.01
CA LEU A 75 -9.56 1.66 -13.02
C LEU A 75 -9.80 2.64 -11.86
N ARG A 76 -9.92 2.12 -10.64
CA ARG A 76 -10.25 2.93 -9.45
C ARG A 76 -9.01 3.30 -8.67
N GLU A 77 -8.95 4.55 -8.20
CA GLU A 77 -7.85 4.95 -7.31
C GLU A 77 -7.96 4.28 -5.94
N VAL A 78 -6.82 3.80 -5.43
CA VAL A 78 -6.71 3.24 -4.08
C VAL A 78 -6.03 4.25 -3.16
N PRO A 79 -6.65 4.64 -2.03
CA PRO A 79 -6.07 5.61 -1.12
C PRO A 79 -4.66 5.22 -0.65
N GLY A 80 -3.71 6.13 -0.84
CA GLY A 80 -2.32 5.96 -0.38
C GLY A 80 -1.42 5.13 -1.32
N VAL A 81 -1.99 4.53 -2.38
CA VAL A 81 -1.23 3.96 -3.49
C VAL A 81 -1.05 5.03 -4.56
N GLU A 82 0.19 5.30 -4.91
CA GLU A 82 0.55 6.12 -6.06
C GLU A 82 0.88 5.17 -7.22
N LEU A 83 0.24 5.42 -8.35
CA LEU A 83 0.43 4.69 -9.60
C LEU A 83 0.93 5.70 -10.64
N GLU A 84 2.00 5.34 -11.31
CA GLU A 84 2.61 6.12 -12.39
C GLU A 84 2.68 5.25 -13.64
N LEU A 85 2.20 5.78 -14.76
CA LEU A 85 2.41 5.17 -16.06
C LEU A 85 3.53 5.97 -16.76
N ARG A 86 4.61 5.29 -17.13
CA ARG A 86 5.79 5.92 -17.75
C ARG A 86 5.79 5.83 -19.26
N SER A 87 5.29 4.73 -19.79
CA SER A 87 5.14 4.52 -21.22
C SER A 87 3.88 3.71 -21.47
N GLY A 88 3.14 4.09 -22.50
CA GLY A 88 2.14 3.26 -23.18
C GLY A 88 2.57 3.04 -24.64
N GLY A 89 1.68 2.46 -25.44
CA GLY A 89 1.91 2.22 -26.87
C GLY A 89 2.94 1.12 -27.18
N GLY A 90 2.50 0.01 -27.75
CA GLY A 90 3.27 -1.19 -28.08
C GLY A 90 3.76 -2.02 -26.88
N SER A 91 4.13 -1.36 -25.78
CA SER A 91 4.46 -1.94 -24.48
C SER A 91 4.19 -0.90 -23.39
N PHE A 92 3.74 -1.33 -22.21
CA PHE A 92 3.58 -0.42 -21.08
C PHE A 92 4.66 -0.60 -20.02
N CYS A 93 4.92 0.47 -19.28
CA CYS A 93 5.49 0.35 -17.95
C CYS A 93 4.70 1.17 -16.94
N MET A 94 4.32 0.50 -15.85
CA MET A 94 3.70 1.12 -14.70
C MET A 94 4.53 0.91 -13.44
N LEU A 95 4.59 1.94 -12.61
CA LEU A 95 5.19 1.90 -11.29
C LEU A 95 4.11 2.13 -10.25
N ALA A 96 4.13 1.36 -9.17
CA ALA A 96 3.25 1.60 -8.03
C ALA A 96 4.03 1.55 -6.72
N ARG A 97 3.62 2.41 -5.79
CA ARG A 97 4.03 2.31 -4.39
C ARG A 97 2.89 2.67 -3.47
N HIS A 98 2.99 2.24 -2.23
CA HIS A 98 2.20 2.85 -1.16
C HIS A 98 3.08 3.82 -0.38
N ARG A 99 2.58 5.01 -0.01
CA ARG A 99 3.35 6.05 0.72
C ARG A 99 4.01 5.56 2.01
N TYR A 100 3.36 4.61 2.68
CA TYR A 100 3.83 3.95 3.92
C TYR A 100 4.33 2.52 3.68
N GLY A 101 4.42 2.11 2.42
CA GLY A 101 4.98 0.84 2.02
C GLY A 101 6.50 0.78 2.20
N ARG A 102 7.07 -0.32 1.75
CA ARG A 102 8.50 -0.60 1.82
C ARG A 102 9.20 -0.32 0.51
N TYR A 103 8.61 -0.71 -0.62
CA TYR A 103 9.26 -0.65 -1.93
C TYR A 103 8.36 -0.11 -3.03
N TRP A 104 8.99 0.29 -4.13
CA TRP A 104 8.36 0.48 -5.43
C TRP A 104 8.22 -0.86 -6.16
N TYR A 105 7.10 -1.02 -6.84
CA TYR A 105 6.80 -2.16 -7.70
C TYR A 105 6.68 -1.69 -9.14
N ALA A 106 7.20 -2.46 -10.08
CA ALA A 106 7.09 -2.20 -11.50
C ALA A 106 6.29 -3.31 -12.17
N ALA A 107 5.50 -2.95 -13.18
CA ALA A 107 4.81 -3.87 -14.04
C ALA A 107 5.03 -3.54 -15.51
N THR A 108 5.33 -4.57 -16.27
CA THR A 108 5.41 -4.62 -17.74
C THR A 108 4.41 -5.67 -18.24
N PRO A 109 4.18 -5.81 -19.56
CA PRO A 109 3.26 -6.83 -20.08
C PRO A 109 3.61 -8.27 -19.66
N SER A 110 4.87 -8.54 -19.34
CA SER A 110 5.38 -9.88 -19.04
C SER A 110 5.69 -10.11 -17.56
N ALA A 111 5.84 -9.07 -16.75
CA ALA A 111 6.31 -9.21 -15.39
C ALA A 111 5.74 -8.16 -14.43
N LEU A 112 5.58 -8.56 -13.17
CA LEU A 112 5.41 -7.65 -12.05
C LEU A 112 6.50 -7.96 -11.04
N VAL A 113 7.33 -6.98 -10.73
CA VAL A 113 8.51 -7.18 -9.88
C VAL A 113 8.63 -6.10 -8.81
N ASN A 114 9.29 -6.47 -7.72
CA ASN A 114 9.76 -5.52 -6.74
C ASN A 114 11.08 -4.91 -7.26
N THR A 115 11.12 -3.58 -7.37
CA THR A 115 12.29 -2.86 -7.91
C THR A 115 13.46 -2.76 -6.92
N GLY A 116 13.24 -3.08 -5.64
CA GLY A 116 14.23 -2.92 -4.57
C GLY A 116 14.43 -1.46 -4.12
N VAL A 117 13.91 -0.48 -4.87
CA VAL A 117 13.91 0.94 -4.48
C VAL A 117 12.90 1.17 -3.37
N ARG A 118 13.29 1.89 -2.31
CA ARG A 118 12.40 2.10 -1.16
C ARG A 118 11.28 3.05 -1.53
N ALA A 119 10.10 2.85 -0.95
CA ALA A 119 8.93 3.71 -1.22
C ALA A 119 9.11 5.17 -0.78
N GLN A 120 10.13 5.47 0.03
CA GLN A 120 10.50 6.83 0.45
C GLN A 120 11.46 7.52 -0.54
N ASP A 121 12.16 6.73 -1.35
CA ASP A 121 13.09 7.23 -2.37
C ASP A 121 12.29 7.60 -3.64
N PRO A 122 12.82 8.48 -4.51
CA PRO A 122 12.18 8.81 -5.78
C PRO A 122 11.94 7.57 -6.64
N ALA A 123 10.94 7.65 -7.52
CA ALA A 123 10.58 6.56 -8.41
C ALA A 123 11.79 6.09 -9.25
N PRO A 124 11.98 4.77 -9.42
CA PRO A 124 13.07 4.23 -10.23
C PRO A 124 13.03 4.78 -11.65
N ALA A 125 14.18 5.19 -12.18
CA ALA A 125 14.30 5.80 -13.51
C ALA A 125 13.95 4.84 -14.66
N ASP A 126 14.09 3.54 -14.44
CA ASP A 126 13.86 2.54 -15.47
C ASP A 126 12.94 1.44 -14.94
N CYS A 127 12.23 0.84 -15.88
CA CYS A 127 11.45 -0.35 -15.65
C CYS A 127 12.31 -1.58 -15.94
N PRO A 128 12.26 -2.61 -15.08
CA PRO A 128 13.03 -3.83 -15.24
C PRO A 128 12.53 -4.72 -16.37
#